data_AF-A0A381ZEB3-F1
#
_entry.id   AF-A0A381ZEB3-F1
#
_cell.length_a   1.000
_cell.length_b   1.000
_cell.length_c   1.000
_cell.angle_alpha   90.00
_cell.angle_beta   90.00
_cell.angle_gamma   90.00
#
_symmetry.space_group_name_H-M   'P 1'
#
loop_
_entity.id
_entity.type
_entity.pdbx_description
1 polymer ?
#
loop_
_entity_poly.entity_id
_entity_poly.type
_entity_poly.pdbx_seq_one_letter_code
_entity_poly.pdbx_strand_id
1 'polypeptide(L)'
;MKDIKTGKSLDNSLVNSDERHGKEMESNVMDPSRRDILKGAAGGALTIGTLALLNENAHAASSKPIPIGSMYPLTGAASMDGQGYKRGIELAVEEINDYGGILGRPLKTYSYDTENMSAEKVVAAANYLIDRHEVHALIQGYNIGPNDAEYEPIADAGIIYMHVNTAIQHHNTVKSNPARYFSCFMSDPAEYWYGQGFITMISDLRDSGEWKPHNNKVALIIGSIPYSVVIADAMKDGA
;
A
#
# COMPACT_ATOMS: atom_id res chain seq x y z
N MET A 1 -53.90 -39.42 11.02
CA MET A 1 -54.56 -38.97 9.79
C MET A 1 -53.53 -39.04 8.67
N LYS A 2 -53.68 -40.03 7.77
CA LYS A 2 -53.07 -40.20 6.43
C LYS A 2 -51.53 -40.35 6.28
N ASP A 3 -51.07 -41.60 6.03
CA ASP A 3 -50.62 -42.14 4.72
C ASP A 3 -49.88 -41.19 3.74
N ILE A 4 -48.82 -41.50 2.96
CA ILE A 4 -48.16 -42.76 2.51
C ILE A 4 -47.01 -42.39 1.50
N LYS A 5 -45.93 -43.20 1.44
CA LYS A 5 -44.99 -43.51 0.30
C LYS A 5 -44.12 -42.39 -0.31
N THR A 6 -42.93 -42.57 -0.90
CA THR A 6 -42.05 -43.66 -1.44
C THR A 6 -40.72 -42.94 -1.81
N GLY A 7 -39.51 -43.48 -1.90
CA GLY A 7 -39.00 -44.79 -2.33
C GLY A 7 -37.87 -44.58 -3.35
N LYS A 8 -36.87 -45.48 -3.32
CA LYS A 8 -35.86 -45.83 -4.35
C LYS A 8 -34.50 -45.12 -4.39
N SER A 9 -33.49 -45.95 -4.12
CA SER A 9 -32.11 -45.92 -4.61
C SER A 9 -32.02 -46.19 -6.13
N LEU A 10 -30.78 -46.09 -6.63
CA LEU A 10 -30.23 -46.35 -7.99
C LEU A 10 -30.07 -45.03 -8.78
N ASP A 11 -28.98 -44.77 -9.50
CA ASP A 11 -28.26 -45.69 -10.36
C ASP A 11 -26.82 -45.21 -10.63
N ASN A 12 -25.91 -46.18 -10.69
CA ASN A 12 -24.50 -46.04 -11.06
C ASN A 12 -24.38 -46.63 -12.48
N SER A 13 -24.74 -45.84 -13.47
CA SER A 13 -24.52 -46.11 -14.90
C SER A 13 -24.04 -44.78 -15.49
N LEU A 14 -22.87 -44.66 -16.10
CA LEU A 14 -22.38 -45.41 -17.26
C LEU A 14 -20.85 -45.28 -17.34
N VAL A 15 -20.21 -46.42 -17.56
CA VAL A 15 -18.81 -46.57 -17.97
C VAL A 15 -18.69 -46.26 -19.48
N ASN A 16 -17.63 -45.55 -19.85
CA ASN A 16 -16.97 -45.42 -21.16
C ASN A 16 -17.81 -45.16 -22.42
N SER A 17 -17.59 -43.98 -23.00
CA SER A 17 -17.40 -43.88 -24.45
C SER A 17 -16.19 -43.00 -24.73
N ASP A 18 -15.11 -43.66 -25.09
CA ASP A 18 -13.89 -43.08 -25.62
C ASP A 18 -14.18 -42.32 -26.93
N GLU A 19 -13.30 -41.37 -27.23
CA GLU A 19 -13.14 -40.68 -28.52
C GLU A 19 -14.26 -39.70 -28.95
N ARG A 20 -13.99 -38.40 -28.71
CA ARG A 20 -13.77 -37.43 -29.81
C ARG A 20 -13.45 -36.01 -29.29
N HIS A 21 -12.26 -35.54 -29.66
CA HIS A 21 -11.78 -34.15 -29.65
C HIS A 21 -11.31 -33.55 -28.30
N GLY A 22 -10.23 -34.12 -27.75
CA GLY A 22 -9.28 -33.35 -26.97
C GLY A 22 -8.49 -32.42 -27.89
N LYS A 23 -8.76 -31.12 -27.83
CA LYS A 23 -7.80 -30.09 -28.19
C LYS A 23 -7.37 -29.45 -26.88
N GLU A 24 -6.40 -30.08 -26.21
CA GLU A 24 -5.65 -29.43 -25.15
C GLU A 24 -5.06 -28.14 -25.74
N MET A 25 -5.47 -27.00 -25.19
CA MET A 25 -4.68 -25.78 -25.33
C MET A 25 -3.45 -26.00 -24.44
N GLU A 26 -2.38 -26.52 -25.02
CA GLU A 26 -1.03 -26.37 -24.46
C GLU A 26 -0.80 -24.86 -24.27
N SER A 27 -0.94 -24.40 -23.03
CA SER A 27 -0.43 -23.10 -22.64
C SER A 27 1.10 -23.20 -22.70
N ASN A 28 1.68 -22.70 -23.78
CA ASN A 28 3.12 -22.42 -23.88
C ASN A 28 3.46 -21.30 -22.87
N VAL A 29 3.53 -21.64 -21.59
CA VAL A 29 4.20 -20.84 -20.57
C VAL A 29 5.67 -21.22 -20.67
N MET A 30 6.42 -20.42 -21.43
CA MET A 30 7.89 -20.48 -21.43
C MET A 30 8.38 -20.17 -20.02
N ASP A 31 8.91 -21.19 -19.33
CA ASP A 31 9.63 -21.03 -18.06
C ASP A 31 10.97 -20.33 -18.38
N PRO A 32 11.18 -19.06 -17.96
CA PRO A 32 12.36 -18.32 -18.34
C PRO A 32 13.60 -18.97 -17.73
N SER A 33 14.57 -19.33 -18.58
CA SER A 33 15.80 -19.92 -18.09
C SER A 33 16.57 -18.91 -17.23
N ARG A 34 17.42 -19.38 -16.32
CA ARG A 34 18.34 -18.53 -15.53
C ARG A 34 19.16 -17.56 -16.40
N ARG A 35 19.35 -17.90 -17.69
CA ARG A 35 20.06 -17.10 -18.68
C ARG A 35 19.21 -15.96 -19.28
N ASP A 36 17.89 -16.09 -19.25
CA ASP A 36 16.93 -15.06 -19.70
C ASP A 36 16.66 -14.02 -18.59
N ILE A 37 16.66 -14.46 -17.33
CA ILE A 37 16.63 -13.55 -16.15
C ILE A 37 17.88 -12.67 -16.11
N LEU A 38 19.06 -13.22 -16.45
CA LEU A 38 20.31 -12.46 -16.54
C LEU A 38 20.35 -11.47 -17.72
N LYS A 39 19.56 -11.69 -18.77
CA LYS A 39 19.42 -10.73 -19.89
C LYS A 39 18.39 -9.64 -19.60
N GLY A 40 17.37 -9.91 -18.79
CA GLY A 40 16.41 -8.92 -18.29
C GLY A 40 17.04 -7.91 -17.31
N ALA A 41 18.14 -8.28 -16.65
CA ALA A 41 18.89 -7.39 -15.76
C ALA A 41 19.59 -6.22 -16.49
N ALA A 42 19.73 -6.26 -17.82
CA ALA A 42 20.29 -5.16 -18.61
C ALA A 42 19.28 -4.05 -18.95
N GLY A 43 17.98 -4.23 -18.63
CA GLY A 43 16.91 -3.33 -19.06
C GLY A 43 16.08 -2.65 -17.96
N GLY A 44 16.24 -2.99 -16.68
CA GLY A 44 15.31 -2.45 -15.66
C GLY A 44 15.69 -2.56 -14.19
N ALA A 45 16.86 -3.08 -13.83
CA ALA A 45 17.31 -3.10 -12.43
C ALA A 45 18.60 -2.29 -12.30
N LEU A 46 18.48 -0.99 -12.01
CA LEU A 46 19.64 -0.22 -11.57
C LEU A 46 20.08 -0.79 -10.22
N THR A 47 21.24 -1.44 -10.20
CA THR A 47 21.90 -1.80 -8.94
C THR A 47 22.25 -0.50 -8.18
N ILE A 48 22.39 -0.56 -6.86
CA ILE A 48 22.79 0.61 -6.03
C ILE A 48 24.06 1.28 -6.59
N GLY A 49 25.02 0.48 -7.10
CA GLY A 49 26.23 0.99 -7.75
C GLY A 49 25.96 1.74 -9.07
N THR A 50 24.95 1.35 -9.83
CA THR A 50 24.56 2.05 -11.06
C THR A 50 23.86 3.38 -10.75
N LEU A 51 23.05 3.46 -9.69
CA LEU A 51 22.47 4.73 -9.22
C LEU A 51 23.54 5.72 -8.74
N ALA A 52 24.56 5.24 -8.03
CA ALA A 52 25.70 6.06 -7.59
C ALA A 52 26.49 6.64 -8.77
N LEU A 53 26.77 5.83 -9.81
CA LEU A 53 27.47 6.27 -11.02
C LEU A 53 26.65 7.26 -11.86
N LEU A 54 25.31 7.16 -11.84
CA LEU A 54 24.42 8.16 -12.44
C LEU A 54 24.46 9.48 -11.66
N ASN A 55 24.64 9.44 -10.34
CA ASN A 55 24.75 10.64 -9.51
C ASN A 55 26.07 11.39 -9.73
N GLU A 56 27.21 10.69 -9.84
CA GLU A 56 28.52 11.32 -10.10
C GLU A 56 28.59 12.05 -11.45
N ASN A 57 27.91 11.55 -12.48
CA ASN A 57 27.88 12.20 -13.80
C ASN A 57 26.82 13.30 -13.92
N ALA A 58 26.00 13.53 -12.89
CA ALA A 58 24.90 14.49 -12.91
C ALA A 58 25.30 15.93 -12.50
N HIS A 59 26.61 16.24 -12.42
CA HIS A 59 27.12 17.58 -12.08
C HIS A 59 26.70 18.72 -13.05
N ALA A 60 25.97 18.42 -14.13
CA ALA A 60 25.34 19.41 -15.01
C ALA A 60 23.88 19.76 -14.63
N ALA A 61 23.32 19.16 -13.58
CA ALA A 61 21.97 19.45 -13.13
C ALA A 61 21.87 20.81 -12.41
N SER A 62 20.82 21.58 -12.71
CA SER A 62 20.51 22.86 -12.06
C SER A 62 20.61 22.75 -10.54
N SER A 63 21.29 23.71 -9.90
CA SER A 63 21.34 23.82 -8.43
C SER A 63 19.98 24.15 -7.77
N LYS A 64 18.89 24.28 -8.55
CA LYS A 64 17.54 24.50 -8.01
C LYS A 64 17.12 23.27 -7.19
N PRO A 65 16.87 23.41 -5.88
CA PRO A 65 16.47 22.30 -5.05
C PRO A 65 15.20 21.62 -5.55
N ILE A 66 15.05 20.33 -5.27
CA ILE A 66 13.83 19.55 -5.52
C ILE A 66 12.88 19.81 -4.33
N PRO A 67 11.75 20.49 -4.54
CA PRO A 67 10.78 20.74 -3.48
C PRO A 67 9.97 19.48 -3.16
N ILE A 68 9.96 19.09 -1.88
CA ILE A 68 9.16 17.98 -1.34
C ILE A 68 8.20 18.56 -0.30
N GLY A 69 6.93 18.22 -0.40
CA GLY A 69 5.91 18.67 0.53
C GLY A 69 5.48 17.59 1.51
N SER A 70 5.01 18.00 2.68
CA SER A 70 4.44 17.10 3.68
C SER A 70 3.28 17.73 4.44
N MET A 71 2.18 17.00 4.58
CA MET A 71 1.01 17.45 5.34
C MET A 71 0.98 16.71 6.67
N TYR A 72 1.33 17.38 7.76
CA TYR A 72 1.48 16.75 9.08
C TYR A 72 0.43 17.28 10.05
N PRO A 73 -0.18 16.44 10.89
CA PRO A 73 -0.95 16.94 12.03
C PRO A 73 0.03 17.44 13.10
N LEU A 74 0.51 18.68 13.01
CA LEU A 74 1.50 19.25 13.94
C LEU A 74 0.85 19.79 15.21
N THR A 75 -0.44 20.06 15.16
CA THR A 75 -1.27 20.44 16.31
C THR A 75 -2.44 19.46 16.49
N GLY A 76 -3.11 19.53 17.64
CA GLY A 76 -4.21 18.63 17.97
C GLY A 76 -3.75 17.27 18.52
N ALA A 77 -4.66 16.29 18.48
CA ALA A 77 -4.50 15.00 19.17
C ALA A 77 -3.37 14.13 18.61
N ALA A 78 -3.05 14.27 17.32
CA ALA A 78 -2.00 13.51 16.63
C ALA A 78 -0.66 14.27 16.55
N SER A 79 -0.51 15.40 17.27
CA SER A 79 0.67 16.27 17.19
C SER A 79 2.00 15.55 17.46
N MET A 80 2.02 14.63 18.43
CA MET A 80 3.24 13.86 18.73
C MET A 80 3.71 13.02 17.54
N ASP A 81 2.80 12.37 16.84
CA ASP A 81 3.11 11.58 15.64
C ASP A 81 3.55 12.51 14.50
N GLY A 82 2.84 13.62 14.27
CA GLY A 82 3.20 14.63 13.28
C GLY A 82 4.62 15.16 13.45
N GLN A 83 5.04 15.44 14.69
CA GLN A 83 6.41 15.84 15.00
C GLN A 83 7.43 14.71 14.80
N GLY A 84 7.02 13.46 14.99
CA GLY A 84 7.80 12.28 14.62
C GLY A 84 8.06 12.21 13.12
N TYR A 85 6.99 12.31 12.31
CA TYR A 85 7.09 12.28 10.85
C TYR A 85 7.95 13.39 10.28
N LYS A 86 7.77 14.62 10.78
CA LYS A 86 8.58 15.77 10.37
C LYS A 86 10.07 15.52 10.60
N ARG A 87 10.45 15.05 11.79
CA ARG A 87 11.85 14.72 12.11
C ARG A 87 12.40 13.61 11.21
N GLY A 88 11.61 12.58 10.91
CA GLY A 88 12.02 11.49 10.03
C GLY A 88 12.31 11.96 8.60
N ILE A 89 11.44 12.79 8.02
CA ILE A 89 11.64 13.34 6.68
C ILE A 89 12.82 14.32 6.65
N GLU A 90 12.97 15.15 7.68
CA GLU A 90 14.12 16.07 7.79
C GLU A 90 15.45 15.31 7.85
N LEU A 91 15.53 14.24 8.66
CA LEU A 91 16.71 13.38 8.73
C LEU A 91 17.02 12.73 7.38
N ALA A 92 16.02 12.14 6.72
CA ALA A 92 16.21 11.51 5.41
C ALA A 92 16.70 12.50 4.36
N VAL A 93 16.18 13.73 4.36
CA VAL A 93 16.59 14.80 3.45
C VAL A 93 18.00 15.29 3.74
N GLU A 94 18.37 15.43 5.01
CA GLU A 94 19.74 15.75 5.43
C GLU A 94 20.72 14.71 4.92
N GLU A 95 20.47 13.43 5.20
CA GLU A 95 21.32 12.33 4.75
C GLU A 95 21.44 12.30 3.22
N ILE A 96 20.32 12.38 2.49
CA ILE A 96 20.34 12.38 1.01
C ILE A 96 21.15 13.57 0.46
N ASN A 97 21.00 14.75 1.05
CA ASN A 97 21.73 15.95 0.62
C ASN A 97 23.23 15.85 0.91
N ASP A 98 23.62 15.26 2.03
CA ASP A 98 25.02 15.00 2.37
C ASP A 98 25.69 14.03 1.38
N TYR A 99 24.91 13.11 0.79
CA TYR A 99 25.34 12.24 -0.34
C TYR A 99 25.23 12.90 -1.73
N GLY A 100 25.10 14.23 -1.79
CA GLY A 100 25.08 15.00 -3.05
C GLY A 100 23.68 15.16 -3.67
N GLY A 101 22.63 14.77 -2.96
CA GLY A 101 21.24 14.91 -3.41
C GLY A 101 20.84 13.89 -4.48
N ILE A 102 19.75 14.18 -5.19
CA ILE A 102 19.25 13.33 -6.27
C ILE A 102 19.76 13.88 -7.60
N LEU A 103 20.65 13.14 -8.26
CA LEU A 103 21.29 13.54 -9.51
C LEU A 103 21.97 14.93 -9.36
N GLY A 104 22.71 15.12 -8.26
CA GLY A 104 23.39 16.38 -7.93
C GLY A 104 22.49 17.51 -7.43
N ARG A 105 21.17 17.30 -7.32
CA ARG A 105 20.21 18.32 -6.88
C ARG A 105 19.81 18.12 -5.43
N PRO A 106 19.97 19.12 -4.55
CA PRO A 106 19.55 18.98 -3.16
C PRO A 106 18.01 18.93 -3.05
N LEU A 107 17.51 18.18 -2.09
CA LEU A 107 16.11 18.19 -1.67
C LEU A 107 15.85 19.38 -0.73
N LYS A 108 14.64 19.93 -0.79
CA LYS A 108 14.16 20.94 0.17
C LYS A 108 12.73 20.62 0.60
N THR A 109 12.51 20.55 1.90
CA THR A 109 11.21 20.22 2.47
C THR A 109 10.36 21.46 2.72
N TYR A 110 9.06 21.30 2.54
CA TYR A 110 8.01 22.24 2.92
C TYR A 110 6.92 21.46 3.64
N SER A 111 6.36 22.03 4.71
CA SER A 111 5.34 21.36 5.49
C SER A 111 4.14 22.26 5.74
N TYR A 112 2.98 21.65 5.90
CA TYR A 112 1.74 22.31 6.28
C TYR A 112 1.06 21.56 7.43
N ASP A 113 0.54 22.30 8.41
CA ASP A 113 -0.17 21.71 9.56
C ASP A 113 -1.62 21.35 9.19
N THR A 114 -1.97 20.07 9.28
CA THR A 114 -3.32 19.56 9.00
C THR A 114 -4.21 19.51 10.24
N GLU A 115 -3.70 19.88 11.41
CA GLU A 115 -4.45 19.99 12.68
C GLU A 115 -5.22 18.69 13.01
N ASN A 116 -6.56 18.74 12.88
CA ASN A 116 -7.46 17.60 13.13
C ASN A 116 -7.61 16.65 11.94
N MET A 117 -6.82 16.85 10.87
CA MET A 117 -6.82 16.03 9.66
C MET A 117 -8.18 15.99 8.94
N SER A 118 -8.99 17.05 9.03
CA SER A 118 -10.24 17.10 8.28
C SER A 118 -9.98 17.13 6.76
N ALA A 119 -10.93 16.63 5.97
CA ALA A 119 -10.84 16.68 4.50
C ALA A 119 -10.50 18.08 3.99
N GLU A 120 -11.17 19.12 4.52
CA GLU A 120 -10.92 20.51 4.17
C GLU A 120 -9.46 20.93 4.45
N LYS A 121 -8.93 20.60 5.63
CA LYS A 121 -7.57 20.98 6.04
C LYS A 121 -6.50 20.27 5.22
N VAL A 122 -6.68 18.98 4.95
CA VAL A 122 -5.71 18.19 4.18
C VAL A 122 -5.73 18.59 2.70
N VAL A 123 -6.89 18.82 2.11
CA VAL A 123 -7.00 19.34 0.74
C VAL A 123 -6.39 20.74 0.61
N ALA A 124 -6.64 21.62 1.59
CA ALA A 124 -6.02 22.94 1.62
C ALA A 124 -4.49 22.86 1.74
N ALA A 125 -3.98 21.95 2.57
CA ALA A 125 -2.55 21.69 2.71
C ALA A 125 -1.92 21.21 1.40
N ALA A 126 -2.57 20.25 0.71
CA ALA A 126 -2.10 19.73 -0.57
C ALA A 126 -2.00 20.85 -1.61
N ASN A 127 -3.09 21.59 -1.82
CA ASN A 127 -3.14 22.72 -2.77
C ASN A 127 -2.08 23.78 -2.43
N TYR A 128 -1.94 24.15 -1.14
CA TYR A 128 -0.93 25.12 -0.73
C TYR A 128 0.49 24.67 -1.11
N LEU A 129 0.85 23.42 -0.81
CA LEU A 129 2.18 22.91 -1.10
C LEU A 129 2.42 22.82 -2.62
N ILE A 130 1.41 22.40 -3.39
CA ILE A 130 1.47 22.32 -4.85
C ILE A 130 1.63 23.74 -5.45
N ASP A 131 0.72 24.65 -5.12
CA ASP A 131 0.64 25.97 -5.77
C ASP A 131 1.73 26.94 -5.29
N ARG A 132 2.02 26.95 -3.99
CA ARG A 132 2.95 27.93 -3.40
C ARG A 132 4.41 27.51 -3.51
N HIS A 133 4.65 26.21 -3.37
CA HIS A 133 5.99 25.63 -3.26
C HIS A 133 6.39 24.77 -4.45
N GLU A 134 5.50 24.57 -5.43
CA GLU A 134 5.74 23.80 -6.65
C GLU A 134 6.31 22.40 -6.34
N VAL A 135 5.81 21.76 -5.27
CA VAL A 135 6.36 20.48 -4.80
C VAL A 135 6.22 19.40 -5.87
N HIS A 136 7.27 18.61 -6.07
CA HIS A 136 7.25 17.51 -7.05
C HIS A 136 6.70 16.21 -6.45
N ALA A 137 6.67 16.13 -5.12
CA ALA A 137 6.09 15.00 -4.40
C ALA A 137 5.54 15.46 -3.05
N LEU A 138 4.48 14.80 -2.62
CA LEU A 138 3.97 14.84 -1.26
C LEU A 138 4.34 13.52 -0.55
N ILE A 139 5.03 13.61 0.57
CA ILE A 139 5.45 12.45 1.37
C ILE A 139 5.07 12.70 2.82
N GLN A 140 4.29 11.82 3.42
CA GLN A 140 3.83 12.01 4.81
C GLN A 140 3.58 10.70 5.56
N GLY A 141 3.29 10.85 6.85
CA GLY A 141 2.77 9.79 7.71
C GLY A 141 1.31 9.48 7.37
N TYR A 142 0.42 9.67 8.35
CA TYR A 142 -1.02 9.52 8.15
C TYR A 142 -1.78 10.86 8.21
N ASN A 143 -2.83 10.96 7.40
CA ASN A 143 -3.98 11.83 7.60
C ASN A 143 -5.23 10.98 7.35
N ILE A 144 -5.95 10.60 8.42
CA ILE A 144 -7.05 9.60 8.32
C ILE A 144 -8.45 10.21 8.16
N GLY A 145 -8.64 11.48 8.54
CA GLY A 145 -9.93 12.16 8.37
C GLY A 145 -10.36 12.51 6.93
N PRO A 146 -9.49 12.63 5.90
CA PRO A 146 -9.91 13.05 4.57
C PRO A 146 -10.57 11.94 3.73
N ASN A 147 -10.39 10.65 4.06
CA ASN A 147 -10.85 9.51 3.22
C ASN A 147 -10.45 9.67 1.73
N ASP A 148 -9.15 9.86 1.50
CA ASP A 148 -8.54 10.06 0.17
C ASP A 148 -8.96 11.34 -0.58
N ALA A 149 -9.65 12.30 0.07
CA ALA A 149 -10.02 13.56 -0.58
C ALA A 149 -8.83 14.34 -1.15
N GLU A 150 -7.65 14.19 -0.55
CA GLU A 150 -6.41 14.80 -1.03
C GLU A 150 -5.90 14.23 -2.35
N TYR A 151 -6.39 13.06 -2.79
CA TYR A 151 -5.91 12.41 -4.02
C TYR A 151 -6.28 13.21 -5.27
N GLU A 152 -7.43 13.89 -5.25
CA GLU A 152 -7.93 14.65 -6.39
C GLU A 152 -6.99 15.79 -6.80
N PRO A 153 -6.64 16.76 -5.93
CA PRO A 153 -5.71 17.82 -6.31
C PRO A 153 -4.31 17.30 -6.66
N ILE A 154 -3.88 16.20 -6.04
CA ILE A 154 -2.59 15.56 -6.30
C ILE A 154 -2.56 14.93 -7.70
N ALA A 155 -3.61 14.20 -8.07
CA ALA A 155 -3.76 13.58 -9.38
C ALA A 155 -3.88 14.65 -10.47
N ASP A 156 -4.62 15.74 -10.21
CA ASP A 156 -4.75 16.86 -11.14
C ASP A 156 -3.41 17.59 -11.36
N ALA A 157 -2.57 17.69 -10.31
CA ALA A 157 -1.22 18.23 -10.41
C ALA A 157 -0.21 17.27 -11.09
N GLY A 158 -0.54 15.97 -11.18
CA GLY A 158 0.33 14.95 -11.78
C GLY A 158 1.62 14.70 -11.00
N ILE A 159 1.62 14.96 -9.69
CA ILE A 159 2.78 14.77 -8.81
C ILE A 159 2.70 13.45 -8.03
N ILE A 160 3.84 13.01 -7.49
CA ILE A 160 3.91 11.79 -6.68
C ILE A 160 3.33 12.02 -5.30
N TYR A 161 2.55 11.07 -4.80
CA TYR A 161 2.07 11.04 -3.43
C TYR A 161 2.41 9.73 -2.76
N MET A 162 3.07 9.80 -1.61
CA MET A 162 3.40 8.65 -0.77
C MET A 162 2.92 8.90 0.66
N HIS A 163 2.20 7.93 1.22
CA HIS A 163 1.67 8.03 2.57
C HIS A 163 1.63 6.68 3.29
N VAL A 164 1.32 6.71 4.58
CA VAL A 164 1.01 5.55 5.43
C VAL A 164 -0.30 5.77 6.16
N ASN A 165 -1.38 6.00 5.40
CA ASN A 165 -2.72 6.15 5.99
C ASN A 165 -3.25 4.80 6.50
N THR A 166 -2.62 3.69 6.08
CA THR A 166 -2.98 2.33 6.47
C THR A 166 -4.47 2.06 6.25
N ALA A 167 -4.97 2.38 5.05
CA ALA A 167 -6.39 2.35 4.73
C ALA A 167 -6.69 1.50 3.49
N ILE A 168 -7.65 0.58 3.61
CA ILE A 168 -8.12 -0.24 2.50
C ILE A 168 -8.74 0.63 1.40
N GLN A 169 -9.22 1.82 1.78
CA GLN A 169 -9.75 2.83 0.89
C GLN A 169 -8.74 3.23 -0.21
N HIS A 170 -7.43 3.34 0.11
CA HIS A 170 -6.39 3.58 -0.90
C HIS A 170 -6.48 2.59 -2.07
N HIS A 171 -6.62 1.29 -1.74
CA HIS A 171 -6.70 0.25 -2.76
C HIS A 171 -7.97 0.37 -3.61
N ASN A 172 -9.08 0.73 -2.98
CA ASN A 172 -10.36 0.95 -3.68
C ASN A 172 -10.26 2.15 -4.62
N THR A 173 -9.72 3.27 -4.13
CA THR A 173 -9.52 4.51 -4.89
C THR A 173 -8.61 4.27 -6.09
N VAL A 174 -7.41 3.71 -5.91
CA VAL A 174 -6.49 3.42 -7.00
C VAL A 174 -7.08 2.42 -8.01
N LYS A 175 -7.75 1.36 -7.55
CA LYS A 175 -8.41 0.39 -8.46
C LYS A 175 -9.58 0.98 -9.25
N SER A 176 -10.27 1.98 -8.70
CA SER A 176 -11.40 2.62 -9.38
C SER A 176 -10.97 3.34 -10.65
N ASN A 177 -9.76 3.91 -10.66
CA ASN A 177 -9.18 4.55 -11.82
C ASN A 177 -7.64 4.57 -11.75
N PRO A 178 -6.97 3.48 -12.13
CA PRO A 178 -5.52 3.36 -12.02
C PRO A 178 -4.76 4.39 -12.87
N ALA A 179 -5.36 4.85 -13.96
CA ALA A 179 -4.77 5.88 -14.82
C ALA A 179 -4.81 7.27 -14.16
N ARG A 180 -5.86 7.60 -13.39
CA ARG A 180 -5.94 8.87 -12.65
C ARG A 180 -5.02 8.86 -11.43
N TYR A 181 -5.03 7.78 -10.66
CA TYR A 181 -4.30 7.68 -9.39
C TYR A 181 -2.96 6.95 -9.51
N PHE A 182 -2.35 6.95 -10.70
CA PHE A 182 -1.08 6.25 -10.97
C PHE A 182 0.08 6.70 -10.08
N SER A 183 -0.01 7.91 -9.54
CA SER A 183 1.02 8.56 -8.74
C SER A 183 0.79 8.45 -7.23
N CYS A 184 -0.30 7.82 -6.79
CA CYS A 184 -0.63 7.65 -5.37
C CYS A 184 -0.16 6.29 -4.87
N PHE A 185 0.72 6.29 -3.86
CA PHE A 185 1.31 5.10 -3.27
C PHE A 185 1.08 5.06 -1.76
N MET A 186 0.64 3.93 -1.25
CA MET A 186 0.66 3.63 0.18
C MET A 186 1.86 2.73 0.48
N SER A 187 2.76 3.21 1.34
CA SER A 187 4.06 2.58 1.59
C SER A 187 4.03 1.52 2.71
N ASP A 188 2.86 1.31 3.31
CA ASP A 188 2.56 0.20 4.21
C ASP A 188 1.33 -0.61 3.72
N PRO A 189 1.12 -1.84 4.23
CA PRO A 189 -0.09 -2.59 3.94
C PRO A 189 -1.34 -1.90 4.50
N ALA A 190 -2.50 -2.13 3.89
CA ALA A 190 -3.79 -1.72 4.47
C ALA A 190 -4.03 -2.39 5.83
N GLU A 191 -4.84 -1.75 6.67
CA GLU A 191 -5.28 -2.23 7.98
C GLU A 191 -5.95 -3.61 7.95
N TYR A 192 -6.52 -4.00 6.81
CA TYR A 192 -7.00 -5.37 6.56
C TYR A 192 -5.97 -6.44 6.99
N TRP A 193 -4.69 -6.18 6.76
CA TRP A 193 -3.61 -7.12 7.09
C TRP A 193 -3.31 -7.24 8.58
N TYR A 194 -3.76 -6.33 9.44
CA TYR A 194 -3.71 -6.55 10.89
C TYR A 194 -4.58 -7.74 11.29
N GLY A 195 -5.76 -7.87 10.69
CA GLY A 195 -6.69 -8.94 11.03
C GLY A 195 -6.14 -10.31 10.61
N GLN A 196 -5.78 -10.44 9.34
CA GLN A 196 -5.18 -11.67 8.80
C GLN A 196 -3.86 -12.01 9.50
N GLY A 197 -2.95 -11.03 9.65
CA GLY A 197 -1.66 -11.22 10.30
C GLY A 197 -1.78 -11.66 11.75
N PHE A 198 -2.79 -11.17 12.49
CA PHE A 198 -3.04 -11.65 13.85
C PHE A 198 -3.46 -13.12 13.88
N ILE A 199 -4.35 -13.56 12.99
CA ILE A 199 -4.78 -14.96 12.90
C ILE A 199 -3.60 -15.88 12.56
N THR A 200 -2.73 -15.45 11.64
CA THR A 200 -1.48 -16.15 11.33
C THR A 200 -0.59 -16.26 12.57
N MET A 201 -0.32 -15.14 13.24
CA MET A 201 0.54 -15.10 14.43
C MET A 201 0.05 -16.04 15.54
N ILE A 202 -1.24 -16.02 15.89
CA ILE A 202 -1.76 -16.89 16.95
C ILE A 202 -1.80 -18.36 16.53
N SER A 203 -1.95 -18.65 15.24
CA SER A 203 -1.88 -20.01 14.71
C SER A 203 -0.45 -20.55 14.79
N ASP A 204 0.54 -19.75 14.44
CA ASP A 204 1.96 -20.12 14.53
C ASP A 204 2.38 -20.37 15.99
N LEU A 205 1.93 -19.53 16.93
CA LEU A 205 2.17 -19.73 18.36
C LEU A 205 1.50 -21.01 18.89
N ARG A 206 0.29 -21.33 18.40
CA ARG A 206 -0.41 -22.58 18.73
C ARG A 206 0.34 -23.79 18.19
N ASP A 207 0.73 -23.75 16.92
CA ASP A 207 1.26 -24.91 16.19
C ASP A 207 2.73 -25.19 16.56
N SER A 208 3.49 -24.16 16.94
CA SER A 208 4.82 -24.30 17.56
C SER A 208 4.78 -24.81 19.01
N GLY A 209 3.61 -24.72 19.67
CA GLY A 209 3.43 -25.10 21.07
C GLY A 209 3.89 -24.05 22.08
N GLU A 210 4.34 -22.87 21.63
CA GLU A 210 4.67 -21.70 22.48
C GLU A 210 3.43 -21.15 23.20
N TRP A 211 2.25 -21.32 22.59
CA TRP A 211 0.96 -21.03 23.20
C TRP A 211 0.03 -22.24 23.11
N LYS A 212 -0.66 -22.58 24.21
CA LYS A 212 -1.63 -23.68 24.27
C LYS A 212 -3.00 -23.15 24.64
N PRO A 213 -3.86 -22.84 23.65
CA PRO A 213 -5.17 -22.26 23.94
C PRO A 213 -6.05 -23.25 24.71
N HIS A 214 -6.85 -22.72 25.64
CA HIS A 214 -7.81 -23.53 26.40
C HIS A 214 -8.96 -24.07 25.53
N ASN A 215 -9.30 -23.38 24.43
CA ASN A 215 -10.31 -23.75 23.46
C ASN A 215 -10.10 -22.97 22.14
N ASN A 216 -10.91 -23.26 21.11
CA ASN A 216 -10.78 -22.66 19.78
C ASN A 216 -11.75 -21.48 19.56
N LYS A 217 -12.03 -20.66 20.58
CA LYS A 217 -12.94 -19.50 20.46
C LYS A 217 -12.16 -18.18 20.57
N VAL A 218 -12.49 -17.25 19.68
CA VAL A 218 -11.97 -15.88 19.70
C VAL A 218 -13.14 -14.92 19.92
N ALA A 219 -12.97 -13.95 20.81
CA ALA A 219 -13.92 -12.87 21.03
C ALA A 219 -13.37 -11.57 20.40
N LEU A 220 -14.17 -10.95 19.54
CA LEU A 220 -13.83 -9.67 18.90
C LEU A 220 -14.60 -8.54 19.59
N ILE A 221 -13.88 -7.56 20.12
CA ILE A 221 -14.44 -6.34 20.72
C ILE A 221 -14.03 -5.18 19.82
N ILE A 222 -15.01 -4.56 19.16
CA ILE A 222 -14.75 -3.71 17.99
C ILE A 222 -15.31 -2.31 18.25
N GLY A 223 -14.52 -1.28 17.95
CA GLY A 223 -15.01 0.10 17.87
C GLY A 223 -15.88 0.33 16.63
N SER A 224 -16.61 1.44 16.59
CA SER A 224 -17.55 1.73 15.49
C SER A 224 -16.92 2.39 14.27
N ILE A 225 -15.62 2.66 14.27
CA ILE A 225 -14.95 3.33 13.13
C ILE A 225 -14.59 2.32 12.04
N PRO A 226 -14.58 2.73 10.75
CA PRO A 226 -14.29 1.83 9.63
C PRO A 226 -12.99 1.03 9.81
N TYR A 227 -11.93 1.66 10.29
CA TYR A 227 -10.65 1.00 10.59
C TYR A 227 -10.80 -0.23 11.50
N SER A 228 -11.48 -0.07 12.65
CA SER A 228 -11.72 -1.19 13.58
C SER A 228 -12.57 -2.30 12.96
N VAL A 229 -13.56 -1.92 12.17
CA VAL A 229 -14.48 -2.87 11.53
C VAL A 229 -13.74 -3.69 10.45
N VAL A 230 -12.94 -3.05 9.60
CA VAL A 230 -12.15 -3.72 8.55
C VAL A 230 -11.21 -4.75 9.16
N ILE A 231 -10.49 -4.41 10.24
CA ILE A 231 -9.61 -5.36 10.94
C ILE A 231 -10.41 -6.56 11.46
N ALA A 232 -11.53 -6.30 12.14
CA ALA A 232 -12.30 -7.36 12.77
C ALA A 232 -12.98 -8.27 11.76
N ASP A 233 -13.46 -7.74 10.65
CA ASP A 233 -14.02 -8.54 9.56
C ASP A 233 -12.92 -9.35 8.87
N ALA A 234 -11.75 -8.77 8.65
CA ALA A 234 -10.59 -9.51 8.15
C ALA A 234 -10.20 -10.67 9.07
N MET A 235 -10.28 -10.52 10.39
CA MET A 235 -10.04 -11.64 11.33
C MET A 235 -11.07 -12.77 11.17
N LYS A 236 -12.34 -12.45 10.85
CA LYS A 236 -13.39 -13.47 10.66
C LYS A 236 -13.16 -14.28 9.38
N ASP A 237 -12.70 -13.63 8.31
CA ASP A 237 -12.47 -14.28 7.02
C ASP A 237 -11.28 -15.26 7.06
N GLY A 238 -10.31 -15.01 7.95
CA GLY A 238 -9.12 -15.86 8.10
C GLY A 238 -9.23 -16.96 9.16
N ALA A 239 -10.31 -16.95 9.96
CA ALA A 239 -10.50 -17.85 11.10
C ALA A 239 -11.21 -19.17 10.75
#